data_AF-A0A8J3PTY1-F1
#
_entry.id   AF-A0A8J3PTY1-F1
#
_cell.length_a   1.000
_cell.length_b   1.000
_cell.length_c   1.000
_cell.angle_alpha   90.00
_cell.angle_beta   90.00
_cell.angle_gamma   90.00
#
_symmetry.space_group_name_H-M   'P 1'
#
loop_
_entity.id
_entity.type
_entity.pdbx_description
1 polymer ?
#
loop_
_entity_poly.entity_id
_entity_poly.type
_entity_poly.pdbx_seq_one_letter_code
_entity_poly.pdbx_strand_id
1 'polypeptide(L)'
;MIHVEAPEGFDGRTRSVFLAGGITDCPDWQAEVAAGLADLPVAVLNPRRAAFEDSPEAAAEQIGWEFRHLAACDTILFWFPGSRSVQPIALYELGMWAGRTKPIVVGADPAYARRLDVSVQLSHVRPGLVVHDSLEKTIVAARASLKTM
;
A
#
# COMPACT_ATOMS: atom_id res chain seq x y z
N MET A 1 10.11 13.99 5.31
CA MET A 1 9.45 12.96 4.48
C MET A 1 9.50 13.41 3.02
N ILE A 2 9.84 12.50 2.11
CA ILE A 2 9.77 12.70 0.65
C ILE A 2 8.44 12.09 0.19
N HIS A 3 7.68 12.79 -0.64
CA HIS A 3 6.46 12.26 -1.23
C HIS A 3 6.69 12.08 -2.73
N VAL A 4 6.54 10.86 -3.22
CA VAL A 4 6.73 10.50 -4.63
C VAL A 4 5.39 10.01 -5.17
N GLU A 5 4.81 10.75 -6.09
CA GLU A 5 3.54 10.41 -6.75
C GLU A 5 3.82 9.79 -8.13
N ALA A 6 3.03 8.81 -8.57
CA ALA A 6 3.16 8.30 -9.93
C ALA A 6 2.96 9.43 -10.97
N PRO A 7 3.80 9.53 -12.02
CA PRO A 7 4.83 8.59 -12.44
C PRO A 7 6.27 8.97 -12.02
N GLU A 8 6.46 9.82 -11.02
CA GLU A 8 7.78 10.33 -10.60
C GLU A 8 8.75 9.22 -10.19
N GLY A 9 10.05 9.40 -10.47
CA GLY A 9 11.07 8.40 -10.13
C GLY A 9 11.47 8.44 -8.65
N PHE A 10 11.81 7.27 -8.10
CA PHE A 10 12.43 7.13 -6.78
C PHE A 10 13.84 6.53 -6.90
N ASP A 11 14.83 7.14 -6.25
CA ASP A 11 16.25 6.77 -6.38
C ASP A 11 16.71 5.64 -5.44
N GLY A 12 15.82 5.16 -4.56
CA GLY A 12 16.10 4.07 -3.63
C GLY A 12 16.98 4.42 -2.43
N ARG A 13 17.32 5.71 -2.21
CA ARG A 13 18.27 6.11 -1.14
C ARG A 13 17.61 6.35 0.20
N THR A 14 16.34 6.77 0.19
CA THR A 14 15.59 7.10 1.41
C THR A 14 14.76 5.91 1.83
N ARG A 15 14.74 5.55 3.12
CA ARG A 15 13.87 4.49 3.62
C ARG A 15 12.42 4.73 3.19
N SER A 16 11.73 3.74 2.68
CA SER A 16 10.52 3.96 1.88
C SER A 16 9.35 3.04 2.21
N VAL A 17 8.14 3.56 1.98
CA VAL A 17 6.89 2.81 2.05
C VAL A 17 6.09 2.99 0.79
N PHE A 18 5.61 1.88 0.22
CA PHE A 18 4.65 1.91 -0.89
C PHE A 18 3.22 1.80 -0.36
N LEU A 19 2.30 2.62 -0.89
CA LEU A 19 0.89 2.65 -0.49
C LEU A 19 0.03 1.82 -1.45
N ALA A 20 -0.06 0.51 -1.24
CA ALA A 20 -0.89 -0.38 -2.02
C ALA A 20 -2.32 -0.45 -1.47
N GLY A 21 -3.34 -0.57 -2.33
CA GLY A 21 -4.72 -0.67 -1.88
C GLY A 21 -5.72 0.03 -2.79
N GLY A 22 -6.85 0.45 -2.23
CA GLY A 22 -7.90 1.14 -2.98
C GLY A 22 -7.47 2.51 -3.49
N ILE A 23 -7.81 2.80 -4.74
CA ILE A 23 -7.64 4.14 -5.35
C ILE A 23 -8.99 4.67 -5.83
N THR A 24 -9.70 3.85 -6.61
CA THR A 24 -11.01 4.17 -7.18
C THR A 24 -12.14 3.81 -6.21
N ASP A 25 -13.17 4.66 -6.16
CA ASP A 25 -14.38 4.49 -5.34
C ASP A 25 -14.08 4.28 -3.85
N CYS A 26 -13.07 4.97 -3.33
CA CYS A 26 -12.72 4.97 -1.91
C CYS A 26 -12.16 6.31 -1.42
N PRO A 27 -12.18 6.57 -0.10
CA PRO A 27 -11.56 7.75 0.50
C PRO A 27 -10.07 7.89 0.16
N ASP A 28 -9.54 9.11 0.29
CA ASP A 28 -8.10 9.39 0.17
C ASP A 28 -7.33 9.06 1.44
N TRP A 29 -7.25 7.76 1.70
CA TRP A 29 -6.48 7.21 2.81
C TRP A 29 -4.96 7.39 2.59
N GLN A 30 -4.51 7.58 1.35
CA GLN A 30 -3.11 7.83 1.04
C GLN A 30 -2.64 9.15 1.66
N ALA A 31 -3.46 10.19 1.59
CA ALA A 31 -3.20 11.45 2.28
C ALA A 31 -3.12 11.30 3.81
N GLU A 32 -4.01 10.49 4.41
CA GLU A 32 -4.00 10.21 5.84
C GLU A 32 -2.71 9.47 6.27
N VAL A 33 -2.26 8.49 5.49
CA VAL A 33 -0.99 7.81 5.74
C VAL A 33 0.19 8.77 5.60
N ALA A 34 0.21 9.60 4.56
CA ALA A 34 1.28 10.57 4.35
C ALA A 34 1.38 11.55 5.53
N ALA A 35 0.25 12.06 6.03
CA ALA A 35 0.18 12.89 7.22
C ALA A 35 0.68 12.13 8.47
N GLY A 36 0.25 10.88 8.64
CA GLY A 36 0.66 10.01 9.74
C GLY A 36 2.13 9.59 9.74
N LEU A 37 2.86 9.84 8.65
CA LEU A 37 4.30 9.55 8.49
C LEU A 37 5.15 10.81 8.30
N ALA A 38 4.55 12.00 8.33
CA ALA A 38 5.20 13.27 7.95
C ALA A 38 6.44 13.60 8.81
N ASP A 39 6.46 13.17 10.07
CA ASP A 39 7.56 13.38 11.01
C ASP A 39 8.75 12.42 10.82
N LEU A 40 8.61 11.39 9.97
CA LEU A 40 9.66 10.41 9.72
C LEU A 40 10.54 10.79 8.52
N PRO A 41 11.85 10.46 8.56
CA PRO A 41 12.77 10.66 7.43
C PRO A 41 12.60 9.54 6.39
N VAL A 42 11.38 9.37 5.86
CA VAL A 42 11.03 8.32 4.90
C VAL A 42 10.52 8.89 3.58
N ALA A 43 10.51 8.07 2.53
CA ALA A 43 9.84 8.31 1.28
C ALA A 43 8.48 7.58 1.24
N VAL A 44 7.41 8.28 0.88
CA VAL A 44 6.08 7.71 0.63
C VAL A 44 5.89 7.60 -0.87
N LEU A 45 5.75 6.37 -1.37
CA LEU A 45 5.50 6.07 -2.78
C LEU A 45 3.99 5.90 -2.95
N ASN A 46 3.34 6.91 -3.54
CA ASN A 46 1.90 7.03 -3.67
C ASN A 46 1.44 6.74 -5.11
N PRO A 47 0.74 5.61 -5.37
CA PRO A 47 0.21 5.32 -6.71
C PRO A 47 -1.01 6.16 -7.08
N ARG A 48 -1.68 6.80 -6.11
CA ARG A 48 -2.86 7.63 -6.39
C ARG A 48 -2.44 8.98 -6.96
N ARG A 49 -2.71 9.19 -8.25
CA ARG A 49 -2.49 10.49 -8.92
C ARG A 49 -3.60 11.48 -8.61
N ALA A 50 -3.25 12.75 -8.44
CA ALA A 50 -4.25 13.82 -8.31
C ALA A 50 -5.07 14.00 -9.59
N ALA A 51 -4.45 13.81 -10.75
CA ALA A 51 -5.08 13.79 -12.06
C ALA A 51 -4.58 12.57 -12.85
N PHE A 52 -5.49 11.71 -13.28
CA PHE A 52 -5.19 10.55 -14.13
C PHE A 52 -5.84 10.73 -15.49
N GLU A 53 -5.05 10.59 -16.54
CA GLU A 53 -5.53 10.53 -17.91
C GLU A 53 -5.95 9.09 -18.24
N ASP A 54 -7.20 8.88 -18.64
CA ASP A 54 -7.72 7.56 -18.98
C ASP A 54 -7.31 7.18 -20.42
N SER A 55 -6.05 6.81 -20.60
CA SER A 55 -5.48 6.31 -21.85
C SER A 55 -4.68 5.01 -21.64
N PRO A 56 -4.58 4.14 -22.67
CA PRO A 56 -3.78 2.91 -22.59
C PRO A 56 -2.31 3.17 -22.22
N GLU A 57 -1.72 4.25 -22.73
CA GLU A 57 -0.35 4.65 -22.46
C GLU A 57 -0.16 5.06 -20.99
N ALA A 58 -1.07 5.89 -20.46
CA ALA A 58 -1.04 6.31 -19.06
C ALA A 58 -1.29 5.11 -18.12
N ALA A 59 -2.17 4.18 -18.49
CA ALA A 59 -2.40 2.95 -17.75
C ALA A 59 -1.16 2.05 -17.75
N ALA A 60 -0.48 1.88 -18.89
CA ALA A 60 0.76 1.09 -18.97
C ALA A 60 1.88 1.72 -18.14
N GLU A 61 2.01 3.05 -18.16
CA GLU A 61 2.95 3.79 -17.31
C GLU A 61 2.64 3.60 -15.82
N GLN A 62 1.36 3.70 -15.43
CA GLN A 62 0.91 3.47 -14.05
C GLN A 62 1.29 2.07 -13.57
N ILE A 63 0.90 1.04 -14.33
CA ILE A 63 1.19 -0.36 -13.98
C ILE A 63 2.70 -0.59 -13.87
N GLY A 64 3.48 -0.06 -14.82
CA GLY A 64 4.94 -0.16 -14.80
C GLY A 64 5.58 0.60 -13.64
N TRP A 65 4.99 1.73 -13.23
CA TRP A 65 5.42 2.49 -12.06
C TRP A 65 5.15 1.72 -10.77
N GLU A 66 3.92 1.22 -10.57
CA GLU A 66 3.51 0.44 -9.40
C GLU A 66 4.39 -0.78 -9.22
N PHE A 67 4.59 -1.56 -10.30
CA PHE A 67 5.43 -2.75 -10.28
C PHE A 67 6.87 -2.46 -9.81
N ARG A 68 7.50 -1.42 -10.36
CA ARG A 68 8.88 -1.04 -10.02
C ARG A 68 8.98 -0.56 -8.57
N HIS A 69 8.05 0.26 -8.11
CA HIS A 69 8.11 0.87 -6.78
C HIS A 69 7.70 -0.09 -5.66
N LEU A 70 6.77 -1.02 -5.93
CA LEU A 70 6.52 -2.17 -5.04
C LEU A 70 7.80 -2.99 -4.82
N ALA A 71 8.57 -3.23 -5.89
CA ALA A 71 9.83 -3.96 -5.80
C ALA A 71 10.94 -3.18 -5.09
N ALA A 72 11.04 -1.86 -5.33
CA ALA A 72 12.10 -1.01 -4.79
C ALA A 72 11.89 -0.60 -3.32
N CYS A 73 10.65 -0.55 -2.83
CA CYS A 73 10.39 -0.04 -1.48
C CYS A 73 10.87 -0.95 -0.35
N ASP A 74 11.03 -0.41 0.86
CA ASP A 74 11.44 -1.20 2.02
C ASP A 74 10.26 -1.90 2.72
N THR A 75 9.12 -1.21 2.81
CA THR A 75 7.88 -1.72 3.40
C THR A 75 6.71 -1.48 2.45
N ILE A 76 5.79 -2.44 2.31
CA ILE A 76 4.52 -2.22 1.61
C ILE A 76 3.41 -2.09 2.63
N LEU A 77 2.66 -0.99 2.59
CA LEU A 77 1.43 -0.82 3.34
C LEU A 77 0.26 -1.15 2.41
N PHE A 78 -0.49 -2.20 2.73
CA PHE A 78 -1.76 -2.53 2.09
C PHE A 78 -2.92 -2.00 2.93
N TRP A 79 -3.76 -1.16 2.33
CA TRP A 79 -5.02 -0.74 2.95
C TRP A 79 -6.22 -1.02 2.04
N PHE A 80 -7.14 -1.84 2.54
CA PHE A 80 -8.42 -2.11 1.87
C PHE A 80 -9.53 -1.30 2.56
N PRO A 81 -9.91 -0.13 2.03
CA PRO A 81 -10.93 0.72 2.63
C PRO A 81 -12.33 0.09 2.52
N GLY A 82 -13.25 0.54 3.38
CA GLY A 82 -14.67 0.23 3.25
C GLY A 82 -15.19 0.77 1.92
N SER A 83 -15.39 -0.10 0.94
CA SER A 83 -15.79 0.26 -0.41
C SER A 83 -16.59 -0.87 -1.06
N ARG A 84 -17.40 -0.53 -2.08
CA ARG A 84 -18.04 -1.51 -2.96
C ARG A 84 -17.07 -2.13 -3.96
N SER A 85 -15.95 -1.45 -4.26
CA SER A 85 -14.89 -2.01 -5.09
C SER A 85 -14.15 -3.10 -4.30
N VAL A 86 -13.75 -4.16 -5.01
CA VAL A 86 -12.99 -5.28 -4.42
C VAL A 86 -11.47 -5.14 -4.60
N GLN A 87 -11.00 -4.10 -5.30
CA GLN A 87 -9.58 -3.82 -5.57
C GLN A 87 -8.79 -5.06 -6.05
N PRO A 88 -9.16 -5.67 -7.19
CA PRO A 88 -8.58 -6.94 -7.63
C PRO A 88 -7.07 -6.86 -7.90
N ILE A 89 -6.58 -5.71 -8.40
CA ILE A 89 -5.14 -5.50 -8.62
C ILE A 89 -4.37 -5.46 -7.29
N ALA A 90 -4.89 -4.76 -6.28
CA ALA A 90 -4.27 -4.75 -4.95
C ALA A 90 -4.28 -6.14 -4.28
N LEU A 91 -5.32 -6.95 -4.50
CA LEU A 91 -5.35 -8.35 -4.05
C LEU A 91 -4.30 -9.22 -4.76
N TYR A 92 -4.12 -9.00 -6.07
CA TYR A 92 -3.09 -9.69 -6.87
C TYR A 92 -1.68 -9.34 -6.37
N GLU A 93 -1.42 -8.06 -6.11
CA GLU A 93 -0.15 -7.58 -5.55
C GLU A 93 0.07 -8.11 -4.13
N LEU A 94 -0.95 -8.11 -3.28
CA LEU A 94 -0.88 -8.68 -1.94
C LEU A 94 -0.47 -10.14 -1.98
N GLY A 95 -1.10 -10.95 -2.83
CA GLY A 95 -0.73 -12.36 -3.00
C GLY A 95 0.72 -12.54 -3.43
N MET A 96 1.19 -11.69 -4.36
CA MET A 96 2.56 -11.68 -4.85
C MET A 96 3.58 -11.41 -3.73
N TRP A 97 3.30 -10.42 -2.86
CA TRP A 97 4.22 -9.99 -1.81
C TRP A 97 4.11 -10.78 -0.51
N ALA A 98 2.92 -11.30 -0.18
CA ALA A 98 2.71 -12.13 1.01
C ALA A 98 3.57 -13.40 0.98
N GLY A 99 3.81 -13.99 -0.20
CA GLY A 99 4.68 -15.15 -0.37
C GLY A 99 6.19 -14.88 -0.30
N ARG A 100 6.62 -13.63 -0.08
CA ARG A 100 8.04 -13.24 -0.04
C ARG A 100 8.49 -12.82 1.35
N THR A 101 9.77 -12.47 1.50
CA THR A 101 10.35 -11.96 2.77
C THR A 101 10.20 -10.45 2.96
N LYS A 102 9.74 -9.71 1.93
CA LYS A 102 9.57 -8.25 2.02
C LYS A 102 8.58 -7.90 3.14
N PRO A 103 8.90 -6.91 3.99
CA PRO A 103 7.98 -6.39 5.00
C PRO A 103 6.69 -5.89 4.37
N ILE A 104 5.56 -6.38 4.89
CA ILE A 104 4.24 -5.87 4.53
C ILE A 104 3.47 -5.57 5.82
N VAL A 105 2.70 -4.50 5.80
CA VAL A 105 1.74 -4.14 6.84
C VAL A 105 0.37 -4.12 6.17
N VAL A 106 -0.61 -4.81 6.73
CA VAL A 106 -1.91 -4.98 6.08
C VAL A 106 -3.01 -4.51 7.01
N GLY A 107 -3.90 -3.68 6.49
CA GLY A 107 -5.17 -3.34 7.12
C GLY A 107 -6.32 -3.48 6.15
N ALA A 108 -7.48 -3.83 6.69
CA ALA A 108 -8.72 -3.90 5.96
C ALA A 108 -9.86 -3.42 6.86
N ASP A 109 -10.62 -2.45 6.35
CA ASP A 109 -11.80 -1.92 7.02
C ASP A 109 -12.80 -3.07 7.32
N PRO A 110 -13.52 -3.05 8.46
CA PRO A 110 -14.53 -4.06 8.79
C PRO A 110 -15.61 -4.22 7.71
N ALA A 111 -15.90 -3.16 6.96
CA ALA A 111 -16.88 -3.15 5.87
C ALA A 111 -16.29 -3.57 4.51
N TYR A 112 -14.99 -3.88 4.42
CA TYR A 112 -14.40 -4.35 3.16
C TYR A 112 -14.91 -5.74 2.77
N ALA A 113 -15.41 -5.87 1.53
CA ALA A 113 -16.14 -7.06 1.08
C ALA A 113 -15.33 -8.37 1.11
N ARG A 114 -14.00 -8.28 0.99
CA ARG A 114 -13.09 -9.44 0.98
C ARG A 114 -12.21 -9.51 2.22
N ARG A 115 -12.60 -8.84 3.32
CA ARG A 115 -11.82 -8.81 4.56
C ARG A 115 -11.53 -10.23 5.10
N LEU A 116 -12.52 -11.11 5.05
CA LEU A 116 -12.35 -12.49 5.51
C LEU A 116 -11.31 -13.23 4.64
N ASP A 117 -11.41 -13.11 3.31
CA ASP A 117 -10.46 -13.71 2.38
C ASP A 117 -9.04 -13.23 2.63
N VAL A 118 -8.84 -11.92 2.78
CA VAL A 118 -7.53 -11.32 3.11
C VAL A 118 -6.98 -11.89 4.42
N SER A 119 -7.81 -11.94 5.46
CA SER A 119 -7.38 -12.40 6.79
C SER A 119 -7.01 -13.89 6.81
N VAL A 120 -7.83 -14.74 6.19
CA VAL A 120 -7.62 -16.19 6.18
C VAL A 120 -6.45 -16.56 5.26
N GLN A 121 -6.34 -15.97 4.08
CA GLN A 121 -5.21 -16.25 3.18
C GLN A 121 -3.88 -15.83 3.81
N LEU A 122 -3.84 -14.66 4.46
CA LEU A 122 -2.64 -14.18 5.13
C LEU A 122 -2.25 -15.04 6.34
N SER A 123 -3.20 -15.58 7.09
CA SER A 123 -2.87 -16.48 8.20
C SER A 123 -2.25 -17.80 7.74
N HIS A 124 -2.58 -18.27 6.53
CA HIS A 124 -1.94 -19.46 5.95
C HIS A 124 -0.51 -19.20 5.47
N VAL A 125 -0.26 -18.09 4.77
CA VAL A 125 1.07 -17.79 4.20
C VAL A 125 2.01 -17.11 5.19
N ARG A 126 1.47 -16.35 6.16
CA ARG A 126 2.21 -15.65 7.23
C ARG A 126 1.44 -15.73 8.57
N PRO A 127 1.49 -16.86 9.30
CA PRO A 127 0.71 -17.08 10.53
C PRO A 127 0.86 -16.06 11.67
N GLY A 128 1.89 -15.20 11.64
CA GLY A 128 2.10 -14.10 12.61
C GLY A 128 1.74 -12.71 12.09
N LEU A 129 1.30 -12.57 10.85
CA LEU A 129 0.94 -11.29 10.27
C LEU A 129 -0.47 -10.88 10.69
N VAL A 130 -0.58 -9.70 11.31
CA VAL A 130 -1.86 -9.13 11.74
C VAL A 130 -2.48 -8.33 10.60
N VAL A 131 -3.77 -8.57 10.33
CA VAL A 131 -4.60 -7.69 9.49
C VAL A 131 -5.34 -6.72 10.41
N HIS A 132 -4.93 -5.46 10.36
CA HIS A 132 -5.51 -4.40 11.20
C HIS A 132 -6.91 -4.02 10.72
N ASP A 133 -7.79 -3.64 11.64
CA ASP A 133 -9.20 -3.29 11.40
C ASP A 133 -9.44 -1.77 11.27
N SER A 134 -8.38 -0.96 11.30
CA SER A 134 -8.46 0.49 11.09
C SER A 134 -7.21 1.04 10.41
N LEU A 135 -7.37 2.15 9.68
CA LEU A 135 -6.24 2.81 9.03
C LEU A 135 -5.23 3.31 10.07
N GLU A 136 -5.71 3.85 11.19
CA GLU A 136 -4.87 4.31 12.30
C GLU A 136 -3.92 3.21 12.82
N LYS A 137 -4.45 2.01 13.12
CA LYS A 137 -3.63 0.88 13.58
C LYS A 137 -2.64 0.42 12.50
N THR A 138 -3.06 0.49 11.24
CA THR A 138 -2.20 0.18 10.08
C THR A 138 -1.05 1.17 9.97
N ILE A 139 -1.31 2.47 10.16
CA ILE A 139 -0.28 3.52 10.20
C ILE A 139 0.69 3.26 11.36
N VAL A 140 0.21 2.94 12.56
CA VAL A 140 1.07 2.62 13.72
C VAL A 140 1.99 1.44 13.41
N ALA A 141 1.48 0.38 12.80
CA ALA A 141 2.27 -0.78 12.40
C ALA A 141 3.29 -0.45 11.30
N ALA A 142 2.92 0.38 10.32
CA ALA A 142 3.84 0.86 9.29
C ALA A 142 4.99 1.69 9.90
N ARG A 143 4.67 2.59 10.85
CA ARG A 143 5.68 3.35 11.59
C ARG A 143 6.66 2.44 12.33
N ALA A 144 6.17 1.38 12.97
CA ALA A 144 7.04 0.40 13.65
C ALA A 144 7.92 -0.34 12.65
N SER A 145 7.36 -0.80 11.51
CA SER A 145 8.11 -1.49 10.46
C SER A 145 9.25 -0.64 9.89
N LEU A 146 9.01 0.66 9.67
CA LEU A 146 10.00 1.59 9.13
C LEU A 146 11.14 1.94 10.09
N LYS A 147 10.99 1.69 11.40
CA LYS A 147 12.02 1.95 12.42
C LYS A 147 12.91 0.75 12.75
N THR A 148 12.53 -0.46 12.34
CA THR A 148 13.08 -1.72 12.89
C THR A 148 14.07 -2.42 11.95
N MET A 149 14.59 -1.74 10.92
CA MET A 149 15.64 -2.29 10.04
C MET A 149 16.68 -1.23 9.73
#